data_AF-A0A962M1B2-F1
#
_entry.id   AF-A0A962M1B2-F1
#
_cell.length_a   1.000
_cell.length_b   1.000
_cell.length_c   1.000
_cell.angle_alpha   90.00
_cell.angle_beta   90.00
_cell.angle_gamma   90.00
#
_symmetry.space_group_name_H-M   'P 1'
#
loop_
_entity.id
_entity.type
_entity.pdbx_description
1 polymer ?
#
loop_
_entity_poly.entity_id
_entity_poly.type
_entity_poly.pdbx_seq_one_letter_code
_entity_poly.pdbx_strand_id
1 'polypeptide(L)' 'MQRPSGRAPSQLRDITITRNFTRHAEGSVLVGFGDTRVICTASVEQGVPRFLRGKGRGWVTA' A
#
# COMPACT_ATOMS: atom_id res chain seq x y z
N MET A 1 10.98 -21.29 -22.11
CA MET A 1 9.86 -20.55 -22.74
C MET A 1 9.83 -19.14 -22.16
N GLN A 2 9.96 -18.11 -22.99
CA GLN A 2 9.97 -16.71 -22.56
C GLN A 2 8.53 -16.23 -22.35
N ARG A 3 8.28 -15.39 -21.34
CA ARG A 3 6.93 -14.86 -21.07
C ARG A 3 6.53 -13.89 -22.18
N PRO A 4 5.23 -13.71 -22.51
CA PRO A 4 4.78 -12.74 -23.51
C PRO A 4 5.26 -11.31 -23.26
N SER A 5 5.49 -10.94 -21.99
CA SER A 5 6.05 -9.65 -21.59
C SER A 5 7.57 -9.55 -21.76
N GLY A 6 8.26 -10.50 -22.40
CA GLY A 6 9.73 -10.53 -22.57
C GLY A 6 10.55 -10.86 -21.30
N ARG A 7 9.95 -10.69 -20.12
CA ARG A 7 10.58 -10.94 -18.81
C ARG A 7 10.99 -12.39 -18.59
N ALA A 8 12.05 -12.59 -17.81
CA ALA A 8 12.44 -13.90 -17.32
C ALA A 8 11.35 -14.51 -16.39
N PRO A 9 11.30 -15.84 -16.21
CA PRO A 9 10.35 -16.49 -15.32
C PRO A 9 10.35 -15.95 -13.89
N SER A 10 11.53 -15.66 -13.33
CA SER A 10 11.72 -15.12 -11.98
C SER A 10 11.70 -13.58 -11.90
N GLN A 11 11.63 -12.88 -13.03
CA GLN A 11 11.68 -11.42 -13.05
C GLN A 11 10.31 -10.82 -12.75
N LEU A 12 10.25 -9.95 -11.74
CA LEU A 12 9.06 -9.17 -11.39
C LEU A 12 8.73 -8.12 -12.47
N ARG A 13 7.54 -7.51 -12.38
CA ARG A 13 7.20 -6.34 -13.22
C ARG A 13 7.94 -5.14 -12.66
N ASP A 14 8.06 -4.07 -13.45
CA ASP A 14 8.61 -2.81 -12.95
C ASP A 14 7.75 -2.28 -11.81
N ILE A 15 8.41 -1.93 -10.70
CA ILE A 15 7.76 -1.43 -9.49
C ILE A 15 8.05 0.06 -9.36
N THR A 16 7.00 0.86 -9.24
CA THR A 16 7.12 2.31 -8.99
C THR A 16 6.39 2.66 -7.70
N ILE A 17 7.01 3.49 -6.87
CA ILE A 17 6.44 3.95 -5.59
C ILE A 17 6.51 5.48 -5.59
N THR A 18 5.37 6.11 -5.84
CA THR A 18 5.26 7.57 -5.79
C THR A 18 4.65 7.98 -4.46
N ARG A 19 5.45 8.58 -3.59
CA ARG A 19 5.03 9.07 -2.26
C ARG A 19 4.34 10.42 -2.36
N ASN A 20 3.55 10.75 -1.33
CA ASN A 20 2.78 12.00 -1.23
C ASN A 20 1.85 12.22 -2.43
N PHE A 21 1.18 11.14 -2.88
CA PHE A 21 0.40 11.17 -4.12
C PHE A 21 -0.89 12.00 -4.00
N THR A 22 -1.61 11.84 -2.89
CA THR A 22 -2.78 12.67 -2.54
C THR A 22 -2.44 13.61 -1.38
N ARG A 23 -3.15 14.74 -1.31
CA ARG A 23 -2.84 15.84 -0.38
C ARG A 23 -3.34 15.63 1.04
N HIS A 24 -4.43 14.88 1.22
CA HIS A 24 -5.22 14.92 2.45
C HIS A 24 -4.89 13.82 3.46
N ALA A 25 -4.42 12.66 3.00
CA ALA A 25 -4.05 11.57 3.90
C ALA A 25 -2.65 11.79 4.48
N GLU A 26 -2.46 11.44 5.75
CA GLU A 26 -1.17 11.50 6.45
C GLU A 26 -0.11 10.63 5.76
N GLY A 27 -0.54 9.49 5.21
CA GLY A 27 0.25 8.68 4.28
C GLY A 27 -0.49 8.52 2.95
N SER A 28 0.18 8.79 1.84
CA SER A 28 -0.39 8.58 0.50
C SER A 28 0.63 8.12 -0.52
N VAL A 29 0.33 7.02 -1.21
CA VAL A 29 1.22 6.40 -2.19
C VAL A 29 0.42 5.93 -3.41
N LEU A 30 0.94 6.22 -4.61
CA LEU A 30 0.57 5.48 -5.83
C LEU A 30 1.63 4.43 -6.09
N VAL A 31 1.26 3.15 -5.95
CA VAL A 31 2.14 2.03 -6.28
C VAL A 31 1.77 1.44 -7.64
N GLY A 32 2.78 1.18 -8.46
CA GLY A 32 2.64 0.55 -9.77
C GLY A 32 3.38 -0.77 -9.83
N PHE A 33 2.76 -1.78 -10.46
CA PHE A 33 3.36 -3.07 -10.79
C PHE A 33 3.15 -3.34 -12.29
N GLY A 34 4.06 -2.82 -13.12
CA GLY A 34 3.81 -2.65 -14.56
C GLY A 34 2.55 -1.78 -14.77
N ASP A 35 1.58 -2.32 -15.49
CA ASP A 35 0.35 -1.59 -15.81
C ASP A 35 -0.67 -1.56 -14.65
N THR A 36 -0.50 -2.40 -13.62
CA THR A 36 -1.35 -2.36 -12.43
C THR A 36 -1.01 -1.13 -11.59
N ARG A 37 -2.01 -0.31 -11.27
CA ARG A 37 -1.88 0.89 -10.42
C ARG A 37 -2.81 0.78 -9.23
N VAL A 38 -2.30 1.05 -8.03
CA VAL A 38 -3.08 1.06 -6.78
C VAL A 38 -2.75 2.32 -6.00
N ILE A 39 -3.79 3.05 -5.59
CA ILE A 39 -3.66 4.16 -4.63
C ILE A 39 -3.83 3.57 -3.23
N CYS A 40 -2.85 3.81 -2.36
CA CYS A 40 -2.90 3.44 -0.95
C CYS A 40 -2.85 4.72 -0.11
N THR A 41 -3.88 4.94 0.69
CA THR A 41 -3.94 6.03 1.68
C THR A 41 -3.99 5.46 3.08
N ALA A 42 -3.28 6.09 4.01
CA ALA A 42 -3.32 5.77 5.43
C ALA A 42 -3.69 7.02 6.22
N SER A 43 -4.63 6.85 7.16
CA SER A 43 -5.07 7.92 8.07
C SER A 43 -4.99 7.47 9.52
N VAL A 44 -4.79 8.43 10.41
CA VAL A 44 -4.61 8.16 11.84
C VAL A 44 -5.81 8.68 12.61
N GLU A 45 -6.52 7.78 13.27
CA GLU A 45 -7.61 8.14 14.18
C GLU A 45 -7.20 7.88 15.63
N GLN A 46 -7.62 8.77 16.53
CA GLN A 46 -7.40 8.58 17.96
C GLN A 46 -8.37 7.53 18.51
N GLY A 47 -7.80 6.48 19.11
CA GLY A 47 -8.56 5.42 19.76
C GLY A 47 -8.36 4.05 19.12
N VAL A 48 -9.07 3.07 19.67
CA VAL A 48 -9.01 1.67 19.21
C VAL A 48 -10.39 1.01 19.32
N PRO A 49 -10.64 -0.06 18.55
CA PRO A 49 -11.84 -0.87 18.70
C PRO A 49 -12.08 -1.32 20.15
N ARG A 50 -13.34 -1.51 20.53
CA ARG A 50 -13.75 -1.79 21.92
C ARG A 50 -12.99 -2.96 22.56
N PHE A 51 -12.69 -4.01 21.80
CA PHE A 51 -11.98 -5.19 22.30
C PHE A 51 -10.48 -4.96 22.61
N LEU A 52 -9.92 -3.80 22.24
CA LEU A 52 -8.53 -3.38 22.51
C LEU A 52 -8.41 -2.25 23.54
N ARG A 53 -9.51 -1.65 24.00
CA ARG A 53 -9.46 -0.57 25.00
C ARG A 53 -8.78 -1.03 26.28
N GLY A 54 -7.92 -0.18 26.85
CA GLY A 54 -7.18 -0.46 28.09
C GLY A 54 -5.99 -1.43 27.95
N LYS A 55 -5.74 -1.99 26.75
CA LYS A 55 -4.66 -2.96 26.52
C LYS A 55 -3.32 -2.33 26.08
N GLY A 56 -3.26 -1.01 25.90
CA GLY A 56 -2.04 -0.31 25.46
C GLY A 56 -1.54 -0.70 24.06
N ARG A 57 -2.41 -1.23 23.19
CA ARG A 57 -2.06 -1.67 21.83
C ARG A 57 -2.74 -0.78 20.79
N GLY A 58 -2.06 -0.53 19.67
CA GLY A 58 -2.65 0.08 18.47
C GLY A 58 -3.42 -0.91 17.60
N TRP A 59 -4.08 -0.40 16.56
CA TRP A 59 -4.86 -1.18 15.61
C TRP A 59 -4.66 -0.67 14.18
N VAL A 60 -4.68 -1.58 13.20
CA VAL A 60 -4.69 -1.27 11.76
C VAL A 60 -5.85 -2.02 11.13
N THR A 61 -6.58 -1.33 10.26
CA THR A 61 -7.64 -1.90 9.43
C THR A 61 -7.51 -1.33 8.01
N ALA A 62 -7.98 -2.08 7.01
CA ALA A 62 -7.93 -1.71 5.60
C ALA A 62 -9.22 -2.14 4.90
#